data_AF-A0A820YKN1-F1
#
_entry.id   AF-A0A820YKN1-F1
#
_cell.length_a   1.000
_cell.length_b   1.000
_cell.length_c   1.000
_cell.angle_alpha   90.00
_cell.angle_beta   90.00
_cell.angle_gamma   90.00
#
_symmetry.space_group_name_H-M   'P 1'
#
loop_
_entity.id
_entity.type
_entity.pdbx_description
1 polymer ?
#
loop_
_entity_poly.entity_id
_entity_poly.type
_entity_poly.pdbx_seq_one_letter_code
_entity_poly.pdbx_strand_id
1 'polypeptide(L)'
;MRKETYPNAKGWDRLGMLLIKLGQFNKAQVVYDILLDKATTDREKAFNYHQLGWVKADQGEYVNAIAYYKQSIEIKQKILSSTDADLATSYSNIGSVYSKMDDYSNALSYYQEALEIKQKTLPSNHPRLATSYNKIGWVYRNMGNYSNAVSFYERALDIQQRSLPPDHPHLKDR
;
A
#
# COMPACT_ATOMS: atom_id res chain seq x y z
N MET A 1 -4.57 -6.34 38.68
CA MET A 1 -4.43 -5.02 38.05
C MET A 1 -5.25 -5.01 36.76
N ARG A 2 -6.30 -4.18 36.67
CA ARG A 2 -7.06 -4.02 35.42
C ARG A 2 -6.13 -3.37 34.39
N LYS A 3 -5.91 -4.02 33.24
CA LYS A 3 -5.35 -3.36 32.06
C LYS A 3 -6.32 -2.23 31.71
N GLU A 4 -5.95 -0.99 31.95
CA GLU A 4 -6.70 0.17 31.48
C GLU A 4 -6.74 0.08 29.95
N THR A 5 -7.87 -0.36 29.41
CA THR A 5 -8.13 -0.31 27.98
C THR A 5 -8.12 1.16 27.57
N TYR A 6 -7.12 1.56 26.79
CA TYR A 6 -6.92 2.94 26.35
C TYR A 6 -8.19 3.45 25.62
N PRO A 7 -9.05 4.30 26.22
CA PRO A 7 -10.44 4.45 25.77
C PRO A 7 -10.65 5.24 24.46
N ASN A 8 -9.62 5.51 23.64
CA ASN A 8 -9.82 6.40 22.48
C ASN A 8 -8.86 6.21 21.29
N ALA A 9 -8.27 5.02 21.08
CA ALA A 9 -7.34 4.77 19.96
C ALA A 9 -7.94 5.14 18.58
N LYS A 10 -9.26 4.96 18.40
CA LYS A 10 -9.97 5.35 17.16
C LYS A 10 -9.97 6.86 16.90
N GLY A 11 -9.99 7.70 17.94
CA GLY A 11 -9.94 9.16 17.79
C GLY A 11 -8.56 9.63 17.33
N TRP A 12 -7.52 9.06 17.93
CA TRP A 12 -6.12 9.33 17.56
C TRP A 12 -5.80 8.86 16.15
N ASP A 13 -6.27 7.69 15.74
CA ASP A 13 -6.09 7.21 14.37
C ASP A 13 -6.71 8.17 13.34
N ARG A 14 -7.97 8.59 13.56
CA ARG A 14 -8.62 9.59 12.70
C ARG A 14 -7.83 10.89 12.61
N LEU A 15 -7.29 11.36 13.74
CA LEU A 15 -6.42 12.53 13.79
C LEU A 15 -5.14 12.31 12.98
N GLY A 16 -4.46 11.18 13.18
CA GLY A 16 -3.24 10.81 12.46
C GLY A 16 -3.46 10.77 10.94
N MET A 17 -4.53 10.13 10.47
CA MET A 17 -4.89 10.10 9.05
C MET A 17 -5.18 11.49 8.49
N LEU A 18 -5.87 12.35 9.24
CA LEU A 18 -6.15 13.72 8.80
C LEU A 18 -4.86 14.53 8.70
N LEU A 19 -3.95 14.39 9.67
CA LEU A 19 -2.65 15.07 9.67
C LEU A 19 -1.80 14.64 8.47
N ILE A 20 -1.79 13.36 8.10
CA ILE A 20 -1.14 12.87 6.87
C ILE A 20 -1.73 13.58 5.65
N LYS A 21 -3.07 13.63 5.52
CA LYS A 21 -3.73 14.29 4.38
C LYS A 21 -3.44 15.78 4.29
N LEU A 22 -3.23 16.44 5.43
CA LEU A 22 -2.86 17.85 5.53
C LEU A 22 -1.35 18.09 5.36
N GLY A 23 -0.54 17.06 5.10
CA GLY A 23 0.92 17.16 5.00
C GLY A 23 1.63 17.45 6.32
N GLN A 24 0.93 17.34 7.47
CA GLN A 24 1.48 17.59 8.80
C GLN A 24 2.20 16.35 9.34
N PHE A 25 3.19 15.86 8.59
CA PHE A 25 3.84 14.56 8.81
C PHE A 25 4.51 14.43 10.18
N ASN A 26 5.16 15.48 10.68
CA ASN A 26 5.78 15.46 12.01
C ASN A 26 4.75 15.26 13.13
N LYS A 27 3.56 15.86 13.00
CA LYS A 27 2.48 15.65 13.97
C LYS A 27 1.85 14.27 13.84
N ALA A 28 1.66 13.79 12.60
CA ALA A 28 1.18 12.45 12.35
C ALA A 28 2.14 11.39 12.94
N GLN A 29 3.45 11.61 12.81
CA GLN A 29 4.47 10.73 13.39
C GLN A 29 4.30 10.63 14.91
N VAL A 30 4.23 11.77 15.61
CA VAL A 30 4.03 11.78 17.07
C VAL A 30 2.77 11.01 17.48
N VAL A 31 1.67 11.16 16.73
CA VAL A 31 0.44 10.40 16.97
C VAL A 31 0.69 8.89 16.87
N TYR A 32 1.32 8.43 15.79
CA TYR A 32 1.53 6.99 15.57
C TYR A 32 2.64 6.38 16.43
N ASP A 33 3.63 7.16 16.86
CA ASP A 33 4.63 6.75 17.86
C ASP A 33 3.95 6.50 19.22
N ILE A 34 3.07 7.41 19.67
CA ILE A 34 2.28 7.24 20.89
C ILE A 34 1.35 6.02 20.78
N LEU A 35 0.67 5.85 19.65
CA LEU A 35 -0.21 4.71 19.45
C LEU A 35 0.54 3.39 19.40
N LEU A 36 1.77 3.38 18.86
CA LEU A 36 2.63 2.20 18.82
C LEU A 36 3.08 1.80 20.23
N ASP A 37 3.54 2.75 21.05
CA ASP A 37 3.93 2.53 22.44
C ASP A 37 2.78 1.92 23.27
N LYS A 38 1.56 2.42 23.03
CA LYS A 38 0.35 1.99 23.75
C LYS A 38 -0.35 0.77 23.14
N ALA A 39 0.15 0.25 22.02
CA ALA A 39 -0.48 -0.88 21.33
C ALA A 39 -0.44 -2.14 22.19
N THR A 40 -1.61 -2.70 22.48
CA THR A 40 -1.74 -3.90 23.32
C THR A 40 -1.87 -5.18 22.51
N THR A 41 -2.15 -5.04 21.21
CA THR A 41 -2.32 -6.15 20.28
C THR A 41 -1.34 -6.04 19.11
N ASP A 42 -0.97 -7.19 18.55
CA ASP A 42 -0.12 -7.24 17.36
C ASP A 42 -0.80 -6.59 16.15
N ARG A 43 -2.14 -6.64 16.08
CA ARG A 43 -2.92 -5.94 15.05
C ARG A 43 -2.72 -4.43 15.12
N GLU A 44 -2.80 -3.84 16.32
CA GLU A 44 -2.56 -2.41 16.52
C GLU A 44 -1.11 -2.05 16.20
N LYS A 45 -0.14 -2.85 16.64
CA LYS A 45 1.29 -2.64 16.31
C LYS A 45 1.51 -2.64 14.80
N ALA A 46 0.99 -3.65 14.10
CA ALA A 46 1.13 -3.75 12.65
C ALA A 46 0.49 -2.56 11.92
N PHE A 47 -0.67 -2.10 12.39
CA PHE A 47 -1.31 -0.91 11.87
C PHE A 47 -0.43 0.33 12.07
N ASN A 48 0.02 0.60 13.30
CA ASN A 48 0.83 1.78 13.59
C ASN A 48 2.17 1.77 12.85
N TYR A 49 2.83 0.61 12.72
CA TYR A 49 4.01 0.47 11.86
C TYR A 49 3.71 0.79 10.39
N HIS A 50 2.58 0.33 9.84
CA HIS A 50 2.20 0.69 8.48
C HIS A 50 2.03 2.22 8.33
N GLN A 51 1.36 2.86 9.29
CA GLN A 51 1.13 4.30 9.27
C GLN A 51 2.43 5.09 9.40
N LEU A 52 3.36 4.69 10.28
CA LEU A 52 4.69 5.28 10.38
C LEU A 52 5.50 5.09 9.09
N GLY A 53 5.39 3.92 8.44
CA GLY A 53 5.98 3.68 7.13
C GLY A 53 5.49 4.67 6.08
N TRP A 54 4.19 4.99 6.08
CA TRP A 54 3.62 6.01 5.19
C TRP A 54 4.16 7.41 5.54
N VAL A 55 4.07 7.82 6.79
CA VAL A 55 4.57 9.12 7.25
C VAL A 55 6.04 9.33 6.83
N LYS A 56 6.89 8.32 7.04
CA LYS A 56 8.31 8.37 6.66
C LYS A 56 8.52 8.45 5.16
N ALA A 57 7.70 7.74 4.37
CA ALA A 57 7.77 7.80 2.91
C ALA A 57 7.42 9.19 2.36
N ASP A 58 6.54 9.92 3.03
CA ASP A 58 6.16 11.29 2.64
C ASP A 58 7.14 12.35 3.19
N GLN A 59 7.85 12.05 4.28
CA GLN A 59 9.00 12.84 4.76
C GLN A 59 10.27 12.65 3.90
N GLY A 60 10.29 11.68 2.98
CA GLY A 60 11.48 11.32 2.19
C GLY A 60 12.47 10.40 2.93
N GLU A 61 12.13 9.94 4.14
CA GLU A 61 12.93 9.01 4.93
C GLU A 61 12.70 7.56 4.47
N TYR A 62 13.12 7.25 3.24
CA TYR A 62 12.74 6.02 2.56
C TYR A 62 13.23 4.73 3.23
N VAL A 63 14.43 4.72 3.79
CA VAL A 63 14.97 3.55 4.52
C VAL A 63 14.11 3.24 5.75
N ASN A 64 13.74 4.26 6.52
CA ASN A 64 12.86 4.13 7.68
C ASN A 64 11.46 3.68 7.26
N ALA A 65 10.93 4.23 6.15
CA ALA A 65 9.65 3.82 5.60
C ALA A 65 9.60 2.33 5.28
N ILE A 66 10.61 1.81 4.58
CA ILE A 66 10.73 0.40 4.24
C ILE A 66 10.83 -0.46 5.50
N ALA A 67 11.63 -0.05 6.48
CA ALA A 67 11.79 -0.78 7.74
C ALA A 67 10.45 -0.94 8.48
N TYR A 68 9.70 0.15 8.62
CA TYR A 68 8.38 0.12 9.27
C TYR A 68 7.35 -0.72 8.50
N TYR A 69 7.31 -0.63 7.17
CA TYR A 69 6.43 -1.52 6.39
C TYR A 69 6.79 -2.99 6.53
N LYS A 70 8.09 -3.34 6.58
CA LYS A 70 8.54 -4.72 6.81
C LYS A 70 8.13 -5.23 8.19
N GLN A 71 8.27 -4.42 9.24
CA GLN A 71 7.77 -4.76 10.58
C GLN A 71 6.26 -5.00 10.58
N SER A 72 5.49 -4.16 9.87
CA SER A 72 4.05 -4.35 9.69
C SER A 72 3.72 -5.68 9.01
N ILE A 73 4.43 -6.02 7.92
CA ILE A 73 4.24 -7.26 7.17
C ILE A 73 4.57 -8.48 8.02
N GLU A 74 5.71 -8.48 8.70
CA GLU A 74 6.15 -9.60 9.54
C GLU A 74 5.10 -9.94 10.61
N ILE A 75 4.51 -8.91 11.22
CA ILE A 75 3.45 -9.11 12.21
C ILE A 75 2.17 -9.61 11.54
N LYS A 76 1.75 -8.99 10.42
CA LYS A 76 0.54 -9.40 9.68
C LYS A 76 0.60 -10.86 9.21
N GLN A 77 1.76 -11.34 8.78
CA GLN A 77 1.96 -12.74 8.37
C GLN A 77 1.75 -13.74 9.52
N LYS A 78 1.97 -13.32 10.77
CA LYS A 78 1.80 -14.18 11.96
C LYS A 78 0.36 -14.17 12.49
N ILE A 79 -0.47 -13.19 12.10
CA ILE A 79 -1.83 -13.03 12.64
C ILE A 79 -2.85 -13.64 11.67
N LEU A 80 -3.58 -14.67 12.11
CA LEU A 80 -4.67 -15.32 11.35
C LEU A 80 -5.81 -14.39 10.92
N SER A 81 -5.99 -13.26 11.61
CA SER A 81 -7.00 -12.25 11.27
C SER A 81 -6.52 -11.16 10.30
N SER A 82 -5.24 -11.17 9.90
CA SER A 82 -4.76 -10.25 8.87
C SER A 82 -5.38 -10.61 7.53
N THR A 83 -5.84 -9.62 6.76
CA THR A 83 -6.34 -9.87 5.41
C THR A 83 -5.19 -9.84 4.40
N ASP A 84 -5.30 -10.66 3.37
CA ASP A 84 -4.43 -10.62 2.19
C ASP A 84 -4.40 -9.22 1.56
N ALA A 85 -5.50 -8.48 1.62
CA ALA A 85 -5.58 -7.10 1.15
C ALA A 85 -4.65 -6.15 1.92
N ASP A 86 -4.51 -6.32 3.24
CA ASP A 86 -3.63 -5.50 4.09
C ASP A 86 -2.15 -5.78 3.84
N LEU A 87 -1.81 -7.04 3.54
CA LEU A 87 -0.47 -7.46 3.12
C LEU A 87 -0.12 -6.88 1.75
N ALA A 88 -1.00 -7.06 0.76
CA ALA A 88 -0.81 -6.52 -0.59
C ALA A 88 -0.63 -5.00 -0.60
N THR A 89 -1.35 -4.28 0.28
CA THR A 89 -1.20 -2.82 0.43
C THR A 89 0.19 -2.45 0.96
N SER A 90 0.69 -3.19 1.96
CA SER A 90 2.01 -2.93 2.55
C SER A 90 3.15 -3.20 1.56
N TYR A 91 3.06 -4.31 0.81
CA TYR A 91 4.01 -4.59 -0.28
C TYR A 91 3.96 -3.53 -1.39
N SER A 92 2.77 -3.10 -1.81
CA SER A 92 2.63 -2.06 -2.83
C SER A 92 3.20 -0.72 -2.37
N ASN A 93 3.11 -0.39 -1.08
CA ASN A 93 3.73 0.81 -0.54
C ASN A 93 5.26 0.71 -0.52
N ILE A 94 5.84 -0.43 -0.14
CA ILE A 94 7.28 -0.67 -0.26
C ILE A 94 7.73 -0.50 -1.72
N GLY A 95 7.01 -1.11 -2.68
CA GLY A 95 7.31 -0.95 -4.10
C GLY A 95 7.25 0.51 -4.56
N SER A 96 6.33 1.30 -4.00
CA SER A 96 6.22 2.74 -4.27
C SER A 96 7.40 3.53 -3.67
N VAL A 97 7.90 3.13 -2.51
CA VAL A 97 9.10 3.74 -1.90
C VAL A 97 10.34 3.46 -2.75
N TYR A 98 10.58 2.21 -3.14
CA TYR A 98 11.69 1.87 -4.03
C TYR A 98 11.59 2.57 -5.39
N SER A 99 10.37 2.74 -5.92
CA SER A 99 10.13 3.52 -7.13
C SER A 99 10.57 4.98 -6.99
N LYS A 100 10.32 5.61 -5.83
CA LYS A 100 10.77 6.98 -5.52
C LYS A 100 12.29 7.08 -5.34
N MET A 101 12.96 5.95 -5.08
CA MET A 101 14.43 5.84 -4.96
C MET A 101 15.10 5.48 -6.29
N ASP A 102 14.34 5.39 -7.39
CA ASP A 102 14.79 4.86 -8.69
C ASP A 102 15.34 3.42 -8.64
N ASP A 103 15.07 2.67 -7.57
CA ASP A 103 15.39 1.26 -7.44
C ASP A 103 14.26 0.41 -8.03
N TYR A 104 14.20 0.42 -9.36
CA TYR A 104 13.15 -0.21 -10.11
C TYR A 104 13.13 -1.75 -9.97
N SER A 105 14.27 -2.38 -9.73
CA SER A 105 14.38 -3.82 -9.52
C SER A 105 13.65 -4.25 -8.24
N ASN A 106 13.92 -3.59 -7.11
CA ASN A 106 13.20 -3.87 -5.88
C ASN A 106 11.73 -3.44 -5.98
N ALA A 107 11.44 -2.28 -6.59
CA ALA A 107 10.07 -1.84 -6.82
C ALA A 107 9.22 -2.89 -7.56
N LEU A 108 9.79 -3.47 -8.62
CA LEU A 108 9.14 -4.50 -9.42
C LEU A 108 8.83 -5.74 -8.59
N SER A 109 9.79 -6.25 -7.83
CA SER A 109 9.62 -7.42 -6.96
C SER A 109 8.47 -7.22 -5.97
N TYR A 110 8.46 -6.09 -5.24
CA TYR A 110 7.40 -5.82 -4.26
C TYR A 110 6.02 -5.57 -4.89
N TYR A 111 5.95 -4.96 -6.08
CA TYR A 111 4.68 -4.82 -6.79
C TYR A 111 4.16 -6.15 -7.32
N GLN A 112 5.03 -7.08 -7.71
CA GLN A 112 4.63 -8.42 -8.15
C GLN A 112 4.07 -9.25 -6.98
N GLU A 113 4.72 -9.22 -5.81
CA GLU A 113 4.18 -9.84 -4.58
C GLU A 113 2.78 -9.30 -4.25
N ALA A 114 2.61 -7.96 -4.30
CA ALA A 114 1.31 -7.34 -4.08
C ALA A 114 0.26 -7.73 -5.14
N LEU A 115 0.67 -7.93 -6.39
CA LEU A 115 -0.22 -8.35 -7.48
C LEU A 115 -0.65 -9.81 -7.29
N GLU A 116 0.27 -10.71 -6.94
CA GLU A 116 -0.02 -12.13 -6.74
C GLU A 116 -1.07 -12.34 -5.64
N ILE A 117 -0.91 -11.65 -4.51
CA ILE A 117 -1.88 -11.70 -3.41
C ILE A 117 -3.25 -11.19 -3.87
N LYS A 118 -3.30 -10.09 -4.64
CA LYS A 118 -4.56 -9.55 -5.17
C LYS A 118 -5.20 -10.50 -6.19
N GLN A 119 -4.42 -11.19 -7.02
CA GLN A 119 -4.94 -12.16 -8.00
C GLN A 119 -5.58 -13.37 -7.31
N LYS A 120 -5.04 -13.80 -6.17
CA LYS A 120 -5.60 -14.91 -5.36
C LYS A 120 -6.91 -14.53 -4.66
N THR A 121 -7.14 -13.25 -4.39
CA THR A 121 -8.22 -12.79 -3.50
C THR A 121 -9.31 -11.97 -4.16
N LEU A 122 -9.06 -11.43 -5.35
CA LEU A 122 -9.99 -10.56 -6.06
C LEU A 122 -10.48 -11.20 -7.36
N PRO A 123 -11.71 -10.90 -7.79
CA PRO A 123 -12.16 -11.21 -9.14
C PRO A 123 -11.20 -10.66 -10.20
N SER A 124 -11.04 -11.37 -11.32
CA SER A 124 -10.08 -11.01 -12.37
C SER A 124 -10.32 -9.64 -13.01
N ASN A 125 -11.54 -9.11 -12.93
CA ASN A 125 -11.93 -7.77 -13.41
C ASN A 125 -11.88 -6.69 -12.31
N HIS A 126 -11.33 -6.98 -11.14
CA HIS A 126 -11.35 -6.03 -10.03
C HIS A 126 -10.42 -4.83 -10.30
N PRO A 127 -10.88 -3.57 -10.16
CA PRO A 127 -10.08 -2.36 -10.49
C PRO A 127 -8.72 -2.24 -9.78
N ARG A 128 -8.60 -2.82 -8.58
CA ARG A 128 -7.31 -2.89 -7.85
C ARG A 128 -6.24 -3.72 -8.57
N LEU A 129 -6.62 -4.69 -9.41
CA LEU A 129 -5.68 -5.42 -10.27
C LEU A 129 -5.14 -4.51 -11.36
N ALA A 130 -6.00 -3.72 -12.02
CA ALA A 130 -5.57 -2.72 -13.01
C ALA A 130 -4.57 -1.72 -12.42
N THR A 131 -4.81 -1.27 -11.18
CA THR A 131 -3.87 -0.38 -10.48
C THR A 131 -2.50 -1.04 -10.27
N SER A 132 -2.46 -2.32 -9.89
CA SER A 132 -1.19 -3.06 -9.75
C SER A 132 -0.48 -3.24 -11.09
N TYR A 133 -1.20 -3.61 -12.15
CA TYR A 133 -0.62 -3.74 -13.49
C TYR A 133 -0.05 -2.41 -13.99
N ASN A 134 -0.75 -1.29 -13.78
CA ASN A 134 -0.25 0.05 -14.13
C ASN A 134 1.04 0.41 -13.38
N LYS A 135 1.14 0.10 -12.09
CA LYS A 135 2.36 0.33 -11.31
C LYS A 135 3.54 -0.47 -11.87
N ILE A 136 3.33 -1.73 -12.22
CA ILE A 136 4.37 -2.58 -12.81
C ILE A 136 4.77 -2.10 -14.22
N GLY A 137 3.79 -1.74 -15.06
CA GLY A 137 4.05 -1.17 -16.39
C GLY A 137 4.87 0.12 -16.32
N TRP A 138 4.59 0.97 -15.32
CA TRP A 138 5.36 2.19 -15.08
C TRP A 138 6.80 1.90 -14.67
N VAL A 139 7.04 0.90 -13.83
CA VAL A 139 8.40 0.48 -13.47
C VAL A 139 9.16 -0.03 -14.71
N TYR A 140 8.55 -0.91 -15.52
CA TYR A 140 9.18 -1.38 -16.76
C TYR A 140 9.49 -0.25 -17.74
N ARG A 141 8.59 0.73 -17.87
CA ARG A 141 8.81 1.91 -18.71
C ARG A 141 10.06 2.67 -18.27
N ASN A 142 10.23 2.91 -16.97
CA ASN A 142 11.39 3.65 -16.46
C ASN A 142 12.69 2.84 -16.55
N MET A 143 12.62 1.51 -16.58
CA MET A 143 13.75 0.64 -16.90
C MET A 143 14.09 0.58 -18.40
N GLY A 144 13.31 1.25 -19.27
CA GLY A 144 13.47 1.18 -20.73
C GLY A 144 12.94 -0.13 -21.36
N ASN A 145 12.29 -0.99 -20.59
CA ASN A 145 11.67 -2.21 -21.09
C ASN A 145 10.25 -1.94 -21.58
N TYR A 146 10.15 -1.28 -22.73
CA TYR A 146 8.87 -0.82 -23.27
C TYR A 146 7.92 -1.96 -23.66
N SER A 147 8.43 -3.09 -24.14
CA SER A 147 7.60 -4.24 -24.51
C SER A 147 6.84 -4.80 -23.31
N ASN A 148 7.51 -4.97 -22.16
CA ASN A 148 6.83 -5.37 -20.94
C ASN A 148 5.91 -4.25 -20.41
N ALA A 149 6.32 -2.99 -20.49
CA ALA A 149 5.47 -1.88 -20.08
C ALA A 149 4.12 -1.87 -20.82
N VAL A 150 4.14 -1.99 -22.15
CA VAL A 150 2.94 -2.08 -22.99
C VAL A 150 2.06 -3.25 -22.56
N SER A 151 2.62 -4.46 -22.43
CA SER A 151 1.84 -5.64 -22.04
C SER A 151 1.12 -5.47 -20.69
N PHE A 152 1.79 -4.86 -19.71
CA PHE A 152 1.19 -4.58 -18.40
C PHE A 152 0.13 -3.48 -18.46
N TYR A 153 0.34 -2.42 -19.25
CA TYR A 153 -0.66 -1.37 -19.45
C TYR A 153 -1.91 -1.88 -20.19
N GLU A 154 -1.75 -2.75 -21.19
CA GLU A 154 -2.87 -3.36 -21.90
C GLU A 154 -3.73 -4.23 -20.97
N ARG A 155 -3.11 -5.01 -20.08
CA ARG A 155 -3.84 -5.77 -19.05
C ARG A 155 -4.60 -4.87 -18.09
N ALA A 156 -4.02 -3.74 -17.69
CA ALA A 156 -4.70 -2.77 -16.85
C ALA A 156 -5.91 -2.14 -17.56
N LEU A 157 -5.75 -1.78 -18.84
CA LEU A 157 -6.79 -1.20 -19.66
C LEU A 157 -7.95 -2.19 -19.90
N ASP A 158 -7.65 -3.45 -20.22
CA ASP A 158 -8.66 -4.50 -20.41
C ASP A 158 -9.53 -4.69 -19.15
N ILE A 159 -8.92 -4.70 -17.97
CA ILE A 159 -9.66 -4.78 -16.70
C ILE A 159 -10.52 -3.54 -16.49
N GLN A 160 -9.99 -2.34 -16.74
CA GLN A 160 -10.75 -1.10 -16.62
C GLN A 160 -11.96 -1.11 -17.56
N GLN A 161 -11.78 -1.51 -18.81
CA GLN A 161 -12.86 -1.59 -19.79
C GLN A 161 -13.97 -2.55 -19.37
N ARG A 162 -13.62 -3.72 -18.83
CA ARG A 162 -14.60 -4.69 -18.31
C ARG A 162 -15.31 -4.24 -17.04
N SER A 163 -14.76 -3.26 -16.32
CA SER A 163 -15.35 -2.70 -15.11
C SER A 163 -16.29 -1.51 -15.38
N LEU A 164 -16.28 -0.99 -16.62
CA LEU A 164 -17.10 0.16 -17.01
C LEU A 164 -18.50 -0.25 -17.47
N PRO A 165 -19.53 0.58 -17.25
CA PRO A 165 -20.84 0.39 -17.87
C PRO A 165 -20.72 0.39 -19.40
N PRO A 166 -21.60 -0.35 -20.13
CA PRO A 166 -21.55 -0.44 -21.59
C PRO A 166 -21.54 0.91 -22.32
N ASP A 167 -22.16 1.95 -21.73
CA ASP A 167 -22.28 3.28 -22.34
C ASP A 167 -21.12 4.24 -22.02
N HIS A 168 -20.05 3.77 -21.39
CA HIS A 168 -18.95 4.63 -21.00
C HIS A 168 -18.22 5.22 -22.22
N PRO A 169 -17.90 6.53 -22.26
CA PRO A 169 -17.31 7.19 -23.42
C PRO A 169 -16.05 6.51 -23.96
N HIS A 170 -15.21 5.97 -23.07
CA HIS A 170 -13.98 5.27 -23.44
C HIS A 170 -14.18 3.90 -24.12
N LEU A 171 -15.43 3.40 -24.24
CA LEU A 171 -15.77 2.19 -24.97
C LEU A 171 -16.36 2.47 -26.37
N LYS A 172 -16.67 3.74 -26.69
CA LYS A 172 -17.42 4.11 -27.91
C LYS A 172 -16.56 4.32 -29.15
N ASP A 173 -15.24 4.44 -29.01
CA ASP A 173 -14.32 4.69 -30.12
C ASP A 173 -13.63 3.41 -30.65
N ARG A 174 -14.32 2.27 -30.62
CA ARG A 174 -13.80 0.98 -31.12
C ARG A 174 -14.51 0.51 -32.39
#